data_AF-A0A7S0WNC2-F1
#
_entry.id   AF-A0A7S0WNC2-F1
#
_cell.length_a   1.000
_cell.length_b   1.000
_cell.length_c   1.000
_cell.angle_alpha   90.00
_cell.angle_beta   90.00
_cell.angle_gamma   90.00
#
_symmetry.space_group_name_H-M   'P 1'
#
loop_
_entity.id
_entity.type
_entity.pdbx_description
1 polymer ?
#
loop_
_entity_poly.entity_id
_entity_poly.type
_entity_poly.pdbx_seq_one_letter_code
_entity_poly.pdbx_strand_id
1 'polypeptide(L)'
;MGMPASPPSPSPIDAQSPAPPPAQEGRSMRSCDAPAVESPASSSAALRTAEPAGPRLDDATPRRSTRVPGGCPLENPNFVKFLEMVKSNSTEDFDCGGKILRLKRYIPPGAGPQTIDLVIDALAYNTRIEVLYIQNFEHGFFDEQLAHLTEVLKLRRIWGLNVGENFGVSLEAWAAFTEALPQT
;
A
#
# COMPACT_ATOMS: atom_id res chain seq x y z
N MET A 1 -55.92 -33.45 -31.05
CA MET A 1 -55.43 -32.11 -31.49
C MET A 1 -55.88 -31.09 -30.47
N GLY A 2 -54.96 -30.50 -29.74
CA GLY A 2 -55.23 -29.43 -28.79
C GLY A 2 -53.93 -28.68 -28.55
N MET A 3 -53.74 -27.57 -29.27
CA MET A 3 -52.58 -26.69 -29.12
C MET A 3 -52.77 -25.84 -27.86
N PRO A 4 -51.78 -25.70 -26.97
CA PRO A 4 -51.85 -24.71 -25.90
C PRO A 4 -51.59 -23.31 -26.45
N ALA A 5 -52.42 -22.36 -26.03
CA ALA A 5 -52.34 -20.95 -26.40
C ALA A 5 -51.11 -20.27 -25.77
N SER A 6 -50.40 -19.48 -26.57
CA SER A 6 -49.26 -18.66 -26.14
C SER A 6 -49.69 -17.54 -25.19
N PRO A 7 -48.87 -17.20 -24.18
CA PRO A 7 -49.14 -16.05 -23.32
C PRO A 7 -48.83 -14.71 -24.02
N PRO A 8 -49.50 -13.61 -23.64
CA PRO A 8 -49.28 -12.29 -24.23
C PRO A 8 -47.96 -11.65 -23.76
N SER A 9 -47.31 -10.96 -24.69
CA SER A 9 -46.08 -10.18 -24.46
C SER A 9 -46.34 -8.96 -23.56
N PRO A 10 -45.41 -8.61 -22.64
CA PRO A 10 -45.48 -7.36 -21.89
C PRO A 10 -45.05 -6.16 -22.73
N SER A 11 -45.83 -5.08 -22.67
CA SER A 11 -45.50 -3.77 -23.24
C SER A 11 -44.30 -3.11 -22.54
N PRO A 12 -43.53 -2.24 -23.23
CA PRO A 12 -42.37 -1.58 -22.65
C PRO A 12 -42.79 -0.51 -21.62
N ILE A 13 -42.10 -0.52 -20.48
CA ILE A 13 -42.20 0.50 -19.44
C ILE A 13 -41.39 1.72 -19.90
N ASP A 14 -42.04 2.87 -20.04
CA ASP A 14 -41.38 4.16 -20.26
C ASP A 14 -40.47 4.49 -19.06
N ALA A 15 -39.15 4.40 -19.27
CA ALA A 15 -38.15 4.87 -18.33
C ALA A 15 -38.00 6.40 -18.47
N GLN A 16 -38.72 7.16 -17.64
CA GLN A 16 -38.40 8.57 -17.42
C GLN A 16 -37.11 8.67 -16.60
N SER A 17 -36.03 9.12 -17.24
CA SER A 17 -34.80 9.56 -16.57
C SER A 17 -35.07 10.77 -15.67
N PRO A 18 -34.69 10.76 -14.38
CA PRO A 18 -34.66 11.99 -13.60
C PRO A 18 -33.47 12.86 -14.01
N ALA A 19 -33.73 14.16 -14.16
CA ALA A 19 -32.73 15.17 -14.48
C ALA A 19 -31.65 15.29 -13.37
N PRO A 20 -30.40 15.63 -13.73
CA PRO A 20 -29.34 15.84 -12.74
C PRO A 20 -29.56 17.14 -11.94
N PRO A 21 -29.19 17.17 -10.65
CA PRO A 21 -29.27 18.38 -9.84
C PRO A 21 -28.23 19.42 -10.29
N PRO A 22 -28.50 20.73 -10.08
CA PRO A 22 -27.59 21.79 -10.47
C PRO A 22 -26.33 21.82 -9.61
N ALA A 23 -25.19 22.10 -10.27
CA ALA A 23 -23.89 22.29 -9.63
C ALA A 23 -23.94 23.48 -8.67
N GLN A 24 -23.55 23.25 -7.42
CA GLN A 24 -23.27 24.33 -6.47
C GLN A 24 -21.84 24.82 -6.67
N GLU A 25 -21.72 26.00 -7.28
CA GLU A 25 -20.53 26.84 -7.21
C GLU A 25 -20.36 27.44 -5.81
N GLY A 26 -19.12 27.51 -5.37
CA GLY A 26 -18.67 28.58 -4.46
C GLY A 26 -18.56 28.20 -2.99
N ARG A 27 -17.35 27.80 -2.59
CA ARG A 27 -16.77 28.42 -1.40
C ARG A 27 -15.27 28.59 -1.51
N SER A 28 -14.92 29.85 -1.77
CA SER A 28 -13.61 30.44 -1.75
C SER A 28 -13.07 30.59 -0.32
N MET A 29 -11.73 30.64 -0.26
CA MET A 29 -10.86 31.15 0.81
C MET A 29 -10.69 30.29 2.07
N ARG A 30 -9.44 29.82 2.23
CA ARG A 30 -8.53 30.34 3.27
C ARG A 30 -7.09 30.18 2.82
N SER A 31 -6.52 31.31 2.38
CA SER A 31 -5.08 31.55 2.34
C SER A 31 -4.56 31.51 3.77
N CYS A 32 -3.52 30.72 4.01
CA CYS A 32 -2.73 30.79 5.24
C CYS A 32 -1.44 31.51 4.87
N ASP A 33 -1.40 32.80 5.18
CA ASP A 33 -0.22 33.65 5.08
C ASP A 33 0.94 33.06 5.89
N ALA A 34 2.08 32.90 5.22
CA ALA A 34 3.37 32.66 5.84
C ALA A 34 4.08 34.02 6.03
N PRO A 35 4.57 34.38 7.22
CA PRO A 35 5.45 35.53 7.34
C PRO A 35 6.87 35.14 6.92
N ALA A 36 7.36 35.82 5.89
CA ALA A 36 8.77 35.98 5.62
C ALA A 36 9.43 36.77 6.77
N VAL A 37 10.58 36.29 7.25
CA VAL A 37 11.49 37.11 8.05
C VAL A 37 12.90 36.96 7.49
N GLU A 38 13.45 38.13 7.19
CA GLU A 38 14.69 38.42 6.49
C GLU A 38 15.96 37.91 7.19
N SER A 39 16.93 37.50 6.38
CA SER A 39 18.36 37.57 6.68
C SER A 39 18.82 39.03 6.75
N PRO A 40 19.84 39.32 7.58
CA PRO A 40 20.94 40.13 7.10
C PRO A 40 22.30 39.47 7.36
N ALA A 41 23.21 39.74 6.43
CA ALA A 41 24.59 39.31 6.43
C ALA A 41 25.47 40.09 7.42
N SER A 42 26.47 39.39 7.95
CA SER A 42 27.90 39.74 8.09
C SER A 42 28.30 41.10 8.70
N SER A 43 29.03 41.09 9.83
CA SER A 43 30.40 41.65 9.91
C SER A 43 31.10 41.44 11.27
N SER A 44 32.37 41.02 11.20
CA SER A 44 33.54 41.42 12.03
C SER A 44 33.75 40.95 13.49
N ALA A 45 34.68 39.99 13.62
CA ALA A 45 35.89 39.97 14.46
C ALA A 45 35.93 40.58 15.88
N ALA A 46 36.28 39.76 16.89
CA ALA A 46 37.44 39.99 17.79
C ALA A 46 37.61 38.88 18.87
N LEU A 47 38.83 38.32 18.88
CA LEU A 47 39.73 38.02 20.02
C LEU A 47 39.25 37.34 21.34
N ARG A 48 39.69 36.07 21.48
CA ARG A 48 40.35 35.40 22.63
C ARG A 48 39.94 35.73 24.08
N THR A 49 39.48 34.71 24.82
CA THR A 49 40.04 34.32 26.15
C THR A 49 39.67 32.85 26.46
N ALA A 50 40.41 32.20 27.35
CA ALA A 50 40.62 30.75 27.47
C ALA A 50 39.86 30.04 28.62
N GLU A 51 39.67 28.71 28.44
CA GLU A 51 39.63 27.59 29.43
C GLU A 51 38.47 27.53 30.49
N PRO A 52 38.26 26.42 31.23
CA PRO A 52 37.93 25.05 30.80
C PRO A 52 36.74 24.45 31.64
N ALA A 53 35.90 23.54 31.12
CA ALA A 53 35.10 22.60 31.95
C ALA A 53 34.21 21.63 31.14
N GLY A 54 34.37 20.33 31.42
CA GLY A 54 33.27 19.35 31.47
C GLY A 54 33.06 18.45 30.23
N PRO A 55 33.08 17.11 30.38
CA PRO A 55 32.59 16.23 29.32
C PRO A 55 31.06 16.33 29.25
N ARG A 56 30.53 16.88 28.16
CA ARG A 56 29.10 16.80 27.83
C ARG A 56 28.78 15.37 27.42
N LEU A 57 28.06 14.67 28.30
CA LEU A 57 27.13 13.63 27.89
C LEU A 57 26.04 14.31 27.04
N ASP A 58 25.62 13.63 25.97
CA ASP A 58 24.47 13.89 25.09
C ASP A 58 24.85 14.16 23.64
N ASP A 59 25.14 13.07 22.92
CA ASP A 59 24.73 12.96 21.52
C ASP A 59 24.20 11.54 21.27
N ALA A 60 23.03 11.27 21.83
CA ALA A 60 22.23 10.10 21.48
C ALA A 60 21.63 10.33 20.08
N THR A 61 22.49 10.29 19.07
CA THR A 61 22.08 10.09 17.68
C THR A 61 21.22 8.83 17.63
N PRO A 62 20.01 8.86 17.04
CA PRO A 62 19.25 7.64 16.85
C PRO A 62 20.10 6.70 15.99
N ARG A 63 20.60 5.64 16.61
CA ARG A 63 21.32 4.56 15.92
C ARG A 63 20.40 4.04 14.84
N ARG A 64 20.61 4.49 13.60
CA ARG A 64 20.01 3.90 12.42
C ARG A 64 20.38 2.42 12.49
N SER A 65 19.37 1.57 12.63
CA SER A 65 19.52 0.12 12.52
C SER A 65 20.33 -0.15 11.24
N THR A 66 21.57 -0.62 11.43
CA THR A 66 22.44 -1.04 10.33
C THR A 66 21.83 -2.30 9.77
N ARG A 67 20.93 -2.14 8.79
CA ARG A 67 20.32 -3.26 8.09
C ARG A 67 21.42 -3.93 7.29
N VAL A 68 21.82 -5.12 7.71
CA VAL A 68 22.68 -5.99 6.93
C VAL A 68 21.84 -6.49 5.75
N PRO A 69 22.21 -6.17 4.49
CA PRO A 69 21.57 -6.77 3.34
C PRO A 69 21.82 -8.28 3.37
N GLY A 70 20.76 -9.09 3.37
CA GLY A 70 20.86 -10.56 3.28
C GLY A 70 20.52 -11.36 4.55
N GLY A 71 19.98 -10.75 5.61
CA GLY A 71 19.42 -11.51 6.73
C GLY A 71 18.18 -12.32 6.32
N CYS A 72 18.02 -13.53 6.85
CA CYS A 72 16.84 -14.34 6.60
C CYS A 72 15.60 -13.63 7.17
N PRO A 73 14.53 -13.38 6.38
CA PRO A 73 13.36 -12.62 6.86
C PRO A 73 12.70 -13.22 8.11
N LEU A 74 12.80 -14.54 8.25
CA LEU A 74 12.27 -15.32 9.37
C LEU A 74 13.05 -15.14 10.68
N GLU A 75 14.23 -14.52 10.66
CA GLU A 75 14.98 -14.17 11.88
C GLU A 75 14.35 -12.98 12.60
N ASN A 76 13.54 -12.17 11.91
CA ASN A 76 12.87 -11.02 12.50
C ASN A 76 11.55 -11.47 13.19
N PRO A 77 11.48 -11.46 14.53
CA PRO A 77 10.30 -11.94 15.25
C PRO A 77 9.03 -11.12 14.94
N ASN A 78 9.19 -9.84 14.61
CA ASN A 78 8.06 -8.99 14.22
C ASN A 78 7.48 -9.42 12.87
N PHE A 79 8.34 -9.83 11.95
CA PHE A 79 7.91 -10.33 10.64
C PHE A 79 7.24 -11.69 10.76
N VAL A 80 7.77 -12.60 11.59
CA VAL A 80 7.13 -13.89 11.87
C VAL A 80 5.74 -13.69 12.48
N LYS A 81 5.63 -12.83 13.50
CA LYS A 81 4.32 -12.48 14.09
C LYS A 81 3.38 -11.90 13.03
N PHE A 82 3.87 -11.05 12.14
CA PHE A 82 3.09 -10.52 11.03
C PHE A 82 2.58 -11.62 10.08
N LEU A 83 3.44 -12.56 9.68
CA LEU A 83 3.02 -13.70 8.86
C LEU A 83 1.96 -14.55 9.57
N GLU A 84 2.10 -14.77 10.88
CA GLU A 84 1.09 -15.45 11.68
C GLU A 84 -0.24 -14.70 11.69
N MET A 85 -0.24 -13.37 11.87
CA MET A 85 -1.47 -12.55 11.83
C MET A 85 -2.19 -12.63 10.48
N VAL A 86 -1.43 -12.68 9.37
CA VAL A 86 -2.00 -12.89 8.03
C VAL A 86 -2.59 -14.30 7.93
N LYS A 87 -1.86 -15.34 8.32
CA LYS A 87 -2.32 -16.73 8.21
C LYS A 87 -3.50 -17.05 9.13
N SER A 88 -3.54 -16.45 10.31
CA SER A 88 -4.58 -16.70 11.33
C SER A 88 -5.88 -15.92 11.09
N ASN A 89 -5.97 -15.16 9.98
CA ASN A 89 -7.14 -14.34 9.68
C ASN A 89 -7.47 -13.36 10.82
N SER A 90 -6.49 -12.60 11.30
CA SER A 90 -6.71 -11.65 12.40
C SER A 90 -7.77 -10.60 12.06
N THR A 91 -8.60 -10.26 13.07
CA THR A 91 -9.68 -9.27 12.98
C THR A 91 -9.29 -7.89 13.49
N GLU A 92 -8.29 -7.79 14.36
CA GLU A 92 -7.93 -6.55 15.08
C GLU A 92 -6.65 -5.91 14.52
N ASP A 93 -5.76 -6.70 13.91
CA ASP A 93 -4.40 -6.26 13.62
C ASP A 93 -4.27 -5.46 12.31
N PHE A 94 -5.28 -5.48 11.44
CA PHE A 94 -5.30 -4.74 10.17
C PHE A 94 -6.47 -3.74 10.08
N ASP A 95 -6.34 -2.81 9.14
CA ASP A 95 -7.35 -1.79 8.88
C ASP A 95 -8.72 -2.40 8.56
N CYS A 96 -9.78 -1.70 8.99
CA CYS A 96 -11.18 -2.08 8.74
C CYS A 96 -11.52 -3.50 9.23
N GLY A 97 -10.99 -3.91 10.39
CA GLY A 97 -11.34 -5.18 11.01
C GLY A 97 -10.69 -6.39 10.34
N GLY A 98 -9.43 -6.25 9.89
CA GLY A 98 -8.71 -7.33 9.22
C GLY A 98 -8.85 -7.37 7.69
N LYS A 99 -9.56 -6.40 7.09
CA LYS A 99 -9.94 -6.44 5.67
C LYS A 99 -8.96 -5.75 4.73
N ILE A 100 -8.24 -4.74 5.21
CA ILE A 100 -7.33 -3.95 4.38
C ILE A 100 -5.89 -4.18 4.85
N LEU A 101 -5.06 -4.76 3.99
CA LEU A 101 -3.64 -4.96 4.25
C LEU A 101 -2.78 -3.94 3.48
N ARG A 102 -2.01 -3.14 4.21
CA ARG A 102 -1.01 -2.22 3.65
C ARG A 102 0.39 -2.69 4.00
N LEU A 103 1.10 -3.31 3.06
CA LEU A 103 2.39 -3.95 3.37
C LEU A 103 3.44 -2.98 3.92
N LYS A 104 3.46 -1.72 3.46
CA LYS A 104 4.39 -0.69 3.95
C LYS A 104 4.33 -0.45 5.47
N ARG A 105 3.23 -0.82 6.16
CA ARG A 105 3.11 -0.68 7.61
C ARG A 105 3.84 -1.77 8.39
N TYR A 106 4.04 -2.94 7.78
CA TYR A 106 4.60 -4.12 8.43
C TYR A 106 5.96 -4.52 7.86
N ILE A 107 6.23 -4.15 6.61
CA ILE A 107 7.41 -4.55 5.86
C ILE A 107 8.15 -3.30 5.38
N PRO A 108 9.48 -3.22 5.57
CA PRO A 108 10.26 -2.10 5.07
C PRO A 108 10.29 -2.06 3.52
N PRO A 109 10.37 -0.88 2.90
CA PRO A 109 10.44 -0.75 1.42
C PRO A 109 11.61 -1.49 0.77
N GLY A 110 12.73 -1.62 1.49
CA GLY A 110 13.91 -2.37 1.03
C GLY A 110 13.85 -3.87 1.31
N ALA A 111 12.67 -4.43 1.58
CA ALA A 111 12.52 -5.88 1.70
C ALA A 111 12.78 -6.54 0.35
N GLY A 112 13.52 -7.65 0.37
CA GLY A 112 13.83 -8.44 -0.83
C GLY A 112 12.69 -9.36 -1.24
N PRO A 113 12.82 -10.04 -2.39
CA PRO A 113 11.74 -10.82 -3.01
C PRO A 113 11.24 -11.96 -2.14
N GLN A 114 12.17 -12.64 -1.46
CA GLN A 114 11.85 -13.73 -0.52
C GLN A 114 10.87 -13.30 0.59
N THR A 115 11.02 -12.07 1.10
CA THR A 115 10.11 -11.54 2.12
C THR A 115 8.71 -11.34 1.55
N ILE A 116 8.61 -10.85 0.31
CA ILE A 116 7.34 -10.60 -0.37
C ILE A 116 6.67 -11.93 -0.73
N ASP A 117 7.41 -12.92 -1.25
CA ASP A 117 6.89 -14.25 -1.56
C ASP A 117 6.29 -14.92 -0.33
N LEU A 118 6.96 -14.88 0.82
CA LEU A 118 6.41 -15.41 2.08
C LEU A 118 5.07 -14.79 2.47
N VAL A 119 4.83 -13.54 2.07
CA VAL A 119 3.58 -12.83 2.34
C VAL A 119 2.52 -13.22 1.32
N ILE A 120 2.88 -13.34 0.05
CA ILE A 120 1.98 -13.84 -1.00
C ILE A 120 1.54 -15.27 -0.65
N ASP A 121 2.47 -16.13 -0.21
CA ASP A 121 2.18 -17.47 0.31
C ASP A 121 1.19 -17.44 1.48
N ALA A 122 1.39 -16.51 2.42
CA ALA A 122 0.48 -16.35 3.56
C ALA A 122 -0.93 -15.91 3.10
N LEU A 123 -1.01 -15.06 2.07
CA LEU A 123 -2.28 -14.60 1.49
C LEU A 123 -3.05 -15.73 0.81
N ALA A 124 -2.39 -16.75 0.27
CA ALA A 124 -3.05 -17.93 -0.32
C ALA A 124 -3.96 -18.67 0.68
N TYR A 125 -3.65 -18.61 1.99
CA TYR A 125 -4.44 -19.21 3.06
C TYR A 125 -5.40 -18.22 3.74
N ASN A 126 -5.17 -16.92 3.56
CA ASN A 126 -6.00 -15.89 4.16
C ASN A 126 -7.36 -15.79 3.45
N THR A 127 -8.44 -15.64 4.22
CA THR A 127 -9.83 -15.55 3.74
C THR A 127 -10.53 -14.26 4.17
N ARG A 128 -9.80 -13.30 4.73
CA ARG A 128 -10.36 -12.05 5.29
C ARG A 128 -9.91 -10.78 4.58
N ILE A 129 -8.68 -10.77 4.11
CA ILE A 129 -8.12 -9.62 3.41
C ILE A 129 -8.84 -9.51 2.07
N GLU A 130 -9.45 -8.35 1.88
CA GLU A 130 -10.28 -8.00 0.74
C GLU A 130 -9.59 -6.93 -0.12
N VAL A 131 -8.77 -6.08 0.50
CA VAL A 131 -8.02 -5.00 -0.18
C VAL A 131 -6.54 -5.07 0.19
N LEU A 132 -5.68 -5.08 -0.82
CA LEU A 132 -4.23 -5.24 -0.68
C LEU A 132 -3.46 -4.08 -1.32
N TYR A 133 -2.53 -3.49 -0.56
CA TYR A 133 -1.60 -2.47 -1.05
C TYR A 133 -0.15 -2.98 -1.01
N ILE A 134 0.43 -3.18 -2.18
CA ILE A 134 1.84 -3.54 -2.42
C ILE A 134 2.45 -2.47 -3.31
N GLN A 135 2.98 -1.40 -2.74
CA GLN A 135 3.56 -0.30 -3.52
C GLN A 135 5.00 -0.03 -3.08
N ASN A 136 5.85 0.43 -4.00
CA ASN A 136 7.19 0.94 -3.71
C ASN A 136 8.12 -0.10 -3.03
N PHE A 137 8.07 -1.35 -3.49
CA PHE A 137 9.00 -2.42 -3.13
C PHE A 137 10.01 -2.64 -4.27
N GLU A 138 10.81 -1.63 -4.55
CA GLU A 138 11.73 -1.56 -5.72
C GLU A 138 12.72 -2.73 -5.83
N HIS A 139 13.06 -3.35 -4.70
CA HIS A 139 14.00 -4.47 -4.64
C HIS A 139 13.33 -5.79 -4.23
N GLY A 140 12.01 -5.79 -4.08
CA GLY A 140 11.27 -6.93 -3.55
C GLY A 140 10.13 -7.40 -4.45
N PHE A 141 9.75 -6.62 -5.47
CA PHE A 141 8.60 -6.93 -6.31
C PHE A 141 8.99 -6.89 -7.79
N PHE A 142 9.24 -8.07 -8.34
CA PHE A 142 9.61 -8.31 -9.74
C PHE A 142 8.53 -9.14 -10.45
N ASP A 143 8.81 -9.54 -11.69
CA ASP A 143 7.90 -10.30 -12.55
C ASP A 143 7.41 -11.59 -11.88
N GLU A 144 8.30 -12.31 -11.18
CA GLU A 144 7.97 -13.55 -10.48
C GLU A 144 6.97 -13.30 -9.35
N GLN A 145 7.14 -12.22 -8.56
CA GLN A 145 6.22 -11.87 -7.48
C GLN A 145 4.86 -11.42 -8.03
N LEU A 146 4.84 -10.72 -9.17
CA LEU A 146 3.57 -10.36 -9.81
C LEU A 146 2.84 -11.60 -10.33
N ALA A 147 3.54 -12.53 -10.98
CA ALA A 147 2.97 -13.80 -11.42
C ALA A 147 2.45 -14.62 -10.23
N HIS A 148 3.23 -14.73 -9.16
CA HIS A 148 2.83 -15.40 -7.93
C HIS A 148 1.59 -14.76 -7.29
N LEU A 149 1.57 -13.42 -7.18
CA LEU A 149 0.41 -12.69 -6.69
C LEU A 149 -0.83 -12.97 -7.55
N THR A 150 -0.67 -13.07 -8.88
CA THR A 150 -1.76 -13.37 -9.80
C THR A 150 -2.43 -14.70 -9.48
N GLU A 151 -1.66 -15.74 -9.17
CA GLU A 151 -2.21 -17.05 -8.76
C GLU A 151 -3.00 -16.96 -7.45
N VAL A 152 -2.55 -16.14 -6.50
CA VAL A 152 -3.30 -15.89 -5.26
C VAL A 152 -4.58 -15.11 -5.53
N LEU A 153 -4.56 -14.14 -6.44
CA LEU A 153 -5.75 -13.36 -6.80
C LEU A 153 -6.82 -14.24 -7.47
N LYS A 154 -6.44 -15.27 -8.23
CA LYS A 154 -7.39 -16.27 -8.78
C LYS A 154 -8.23 -16.99 -7.73
N LEU A 155 -7.86 -16.93 -6.46
CA LEU A 155 -8.69 -17.42 -5.35
C LEU A 155 -9.90 -16.53 -5.05
N ARG A 156 -10.01 -15.34 -5.67
CA ARG A 156 -11.15 -14.40 -5.63
C ARG A 156 -11.50 -13.85 -4.26
N ARG A 157 -10.49 -13.73 -3.39
CA ARG A 157 -10.65 -13.23 -2.01
C ARG A 157 -10.37 -11.74 -1.89
N ILE A 158 -9.43 -11.26 -2.71
CA ILE A 158 -8.97 -9.88 -2.75
C ILE A 158 -9.61 -9.22 -3.97
N TRP A 159 -10.55 -8.30 -3.75
CA TRP A 159 -11.23 -7.56 -4.82
C TRP A 159 -10.62 -6.18 -5.06
N GLY A 160 -9.90 -5.64 -4.07
CA GLY A 160 -9.18 -4.38 -4.18
C GLY A 160 -7.68 -4.60 -4.22
N LEU A 161 -7.01 -4.17 -5.29
CA LEU A 161 -5.55 -4.26 -5.39
C LEU A 161 -4.95 -2.92 -5.76
N ASN A 162 -3.92 -2.54 -5.03
CA ASN A 162 -3.02 -1.47 -5.43
C ASN A 162 -1.59 -2.00 -5.44
N VAL A 163 -1.09 -2.29 -6.65
CA VAL A 163 0.24 -2.86 -6.90
C VAL A 163 1.13 -1.93 -7.74
N GLY A 164 0.77 -0.63 -7.80
CA GLY A 164 1.52 0.37 -8.56
C GLY A 164 2.87 0.74 -7.94
N GLU A 165 3.66 1.52 -8.68
CA GLU A 165 4.97 2.05 -8.23
C GLU A 165 5.98 0.95 -7.86
N ASN A 166 5.87 -0.23 -8.49
CA ASN A 166 6.88 -1.28 -8.44
C ASN A 166 7.61 -1.32 -9.78
N PHE A 167 8.70 -0.54 -9.89
CA PHE A 167 9.43 -0.33 -11.13
C PHE A 167 10.30 -1.52 -11.57
N GLY A 168 10.42 -2.54 -10.72
CA GLY A 168 11.13 -3.79 -11.03
C GLY A 168 10.33 -4.74 -11.94
N VAL A 169 9.05 -4.45 -12.18
CA VAL A 169 8.19 -5.28 -13.03
C VAL A 169 8.26 -4.82 -14.48
N SER A 170 8.52 -5.75 -15.39
CA SER A 170 8.57 -5.52 -16.83
C SER A 170 7.19 -5.21 -17.42
N LEU A 171 7.18 -4.53 -18.57
CA LEU A 171 5.94 -4.25 -19.31
C LEU A 171 5.24 -5.55 -19.75
N GLU A 172 6.01 -6.59 -20.09
CA GLU A 172 5.49 -7.90 -20.50
C GLU A 172 4.77 -8.59 -19.33
N ALA A 173 5.34 -8.56 -18.13
CA ALA A 173 4.70 -9.08 -16.93
C ALA A 173 3.43 -8.31 -16.57
N TRP A 174 3.42 -6.98 -16.72
CA TRP A 174 2.20 -6.18 -16.56
C TRP A 174 1.11 -6.55 -17.58
N ALA A 175 1.48 -6.75 -18.84
CA ALA A 175 0.54 -7.18 -19.87
C ALA A 175 -0.06 -8.55 -19.52
N ALA A 176 0.76 -9.54 -19.19
CA ALA A 176 0.31 -10.86 -18.77
C ALA A 176 -0.59 -10.79 -17.52
N PHE A 177 -0.25 -9.95 -16.54
CA PHE A 177 -1.10 -9.70 -15.38
C PHE A 177 -2.48 -9.17 -15.77
N THR A 178 -2.54 -8.16 -16.65
CA THR A 178 -3.81 -7.58 -17.09
C THR A 178 -4.68 -8.56 -17.88
N GLU A 179 -4.08 -9.43 -18.69
CA GLU A 179 -4.78 -10.51 -19.40
C GLU A 179 -5.36 -11.57 -18.45
N ALA A 180 -4.72 -11.77 -17.29
CA ALA A 180 -5.17 -12.71 -16.28
C ALA A 180 -6.29 -12.16 -15.36
N LEU A 181 -6.43 -10.84 -15.24
CA LEU A 181 -7.40 -10.18 -14.34
C LEU A 181 -8.85 -10.69 -14.47
N PRO A 182 -9.41 -10.96 -15.66
CA PRO A 182 -10.78 -11.48 -15.78
C PRO A 182 -11.00 -12.85 -15.11
N GLN A 183 -9.93 -13.58 -14.80
CA GLN A 183 -10.00 -14.86 -14.10
C GLN A 183 -9.84 -14.73 -12.57
N THR A 184 -9.40 -13.56 -12.09
CA THR A 184 -9.22 -13.24 -10.66
C THR A 184 -10.51 -12.86 -9.94
#